data_AF-Q0CFM1-F1
#
_entry.id   AF-Q0CFM1-F1
#
_cell.length_a   1.000
_cell.length_b   1.000
_cell.length_c   1.000
_cell.angle_alpha   90.00
_cell.angle_beta   90.00
_cell.angle_gamma   90.00
#
_symmetry.space_group_name_H-M   'P 1'
#
loop_
_entity.id
_entity.type
_entity.pdbx_description
1 polymer ?
#
loop_
_entity_poly.entity_id
_entity_poly.type
_entity_poly.pdbx_seq_one_letter_code
_entity_poly.pdbx_strand_id
1 'polypeptide(L)'
;MQAIRSLLASLWESTSFWKAAALLFALLNLKTLPIVWHLRVYRYFFQHGYLITPAVEQPARPSTQILKPVSLFSRAPIMELDFNMHKSNSTYFSDLDVSRTALMSSLVVKGAALLERRLEAQGKKGFLGFILGSVYTTFKREIPAYMKYEVKSHVASFDNKWIYIITYFLRPGKKGSDNEEVLKKRLLAVSISRYVLKKGRYTVPPKDAFEAAGYTPILATADTNGHATGAENGHANGDAVSRKEAVNGDSDEWERLKKEIDHGLDVVAPFIDQEEKLLDDYVDKMRRPGFA
;
A
#
# COMPACT_ATOMS: atom_id res chain seq x y z
N MET A 1 27.15 17.44 44.46
CA MET A 1 27.69 17.53 43.08
C MET A 1 28.86 16.58 42.82
N GLN A 2 29.86 16.46 43.70
CA GLN A 2 31.01 15.54 43.48
C GLN A 2 30.58 14.06 43.41
N ALA A 3 29.70 13.59 44.29
CA ALA A 3 29.19 12.21 44.27
C ALA A 3 28.43 11.85 42.98
N ILE A 4 27.72 12.82 42.38
CA ILE A 4 27.04 12.63 41.09
C ILE A 4 28.08 12.53 39.97
N ARG A 5 29.11 13.39 39.99
CA ARG A 5 30.19 13.35 38.99
C ARG A 5 30.99 12.06 39.08
N SER A 6 31.31 11.56 40.27
CA SER A 6 32.03 10.29 40.45
C SER A 6 31.21 9.09 40.01
N LEU A 7 29.89 9.10 40.27
CA LEU A 7 28.99 8.06 39.79
C LEU A 7 28.87 8.08 38.25
N LEU A 8 28.76 9.26 37.64
CA LEU A 8 28.70 9.36 36.18
C LEU A 8 30.01 8.91 35.52
N ALA A 9 31.17 9.23 36.12
CA ALA A 9 32.47 8.76 35.64
C ALA A 9 32.59 7.23 35.73
N SER A 10 32.16 6.63 36.84
CA SER A 10 32.23 5.16 36.99
C SER A 10 31.27 4.42 36.07
N LEU A 11 30.08 4.97 35.80
CA LEU A 11 29.17 4.43 34.79
C LEU A 11 29.75 4.57 33.38
N TRP A 12 30.37 5.70 33.06
CA TRP A 12 30.99 5.96 31.77
C TRP A 12 32.17 5.03 31.48
N GLU A 13 32.96 4.65 32.48
CA GLU A 13 34.07 3.70 32.33
C GLU A 13 33.59 2.23 32.30
N SER A 14 32.34 1.96 32.67
CA SER A 14 31.83 0.60 32.78
C SER A 14 31.38 0.02 31.43
N THR A 15 32.10 -1.00 30.97
CA THR A 15 31.71 -1.79 29.79
C THR A 15 30.33 -2.42 29.94
N SER A 16 29.96 -2.86 31.15
CA SER A 16 28.65 -3.46 31.43
C SER A 16 27.52 -2.44 31.31
N PHE A 17 27.76 -1.19 31.73
CA PHE A 17 26.82 -0.09 31.55
C PHE A 17 26.57 0.15 30.06
N TRP A 18 27.63 0.27 29.25
CA TRP A 18 27.48 0.48 27.81
C TRP A 18 26.80 -0.67 27.08
N LYS A 19 27.09 -1.92 27.46
CA LYS A 19 26.36 -3.09 26.95
C LYS A 19 24.88 -3.02 27.27
N ALA A 20 24.52 -2.71 28.52
CA ALA A 20 23.13 -2.56 28.94
C ALA A 20 22.43 -1.39 28.21
N ALA A 21 23.11 -0.24 28.08
CA ALA A 21 22.60 0.91 27.36
C ALA A 21 22.37 0.61 25.87
N ALA A 22 23.31 -0.09 25.22
CA ALA A 22 23.18 -0.51 23.82
C ALA A 22 22.01 -1.50 23.64
N LEU A 23 21.85 -2.46 24.54
CA LEU A 23 20.72 -3.40 24.52
C LEU A 23 19.39 -2.67 24.72
N LEU A 24 19.30 -1.76 25.69
CA LEU A 24 18.10 -0.96 25.92
C LEU A 24 17.77 -0.11 24.69
N PHE A 25 18.77 0.54 24.09
CA PHE A 25 18.60 1.33 22.88
C PHE A 25 18.11 0.48 21.71
N ALA A 26 18.66 -0.72 21.53
CA ALA A 26 18.21 -1.66 20.50
C ALA A 26 16.76 -2.12 20.73
N LEU A 27 16.36 -2.39 21.97
CA LEU A 27 14.98 -2.78 22.31
C LEU A 27 13.99 -1.63 22.06
N LEU A 28 14.34 -0.42 22.46
CA LEU A 28 13.55 0.80 22.23
C LEU A 28 13.40 1.13 20.73
N ASN A 29 14.30 0.62 19.89
CA ASN A 29 14.36 0.83 18.46
C ASN A 29 14.24 -0.48 17.68
N LEU A 30 13.59 -1.50 18.25
CA LEU A 30 13.49 -2.83 17.63
C LEU A 30 12.92 -2.76 16.21
N LYS A 31 11.93 -1.88 16.01
CA LYS A 31 11.28 -1.63 14.71
C LYS A 31 12.26 -1.20 13.61
N THR A 32 13.32 -0.48 13.97
CA THR A 32 14.31 0.10 13.04
C THR A 32 15.59 -0.71 12.94
N LEU A 33 15.71 -1.83 13.65
CA LEU A 33 16.87 -2.71 13.49
C LEU A 33 16.90 -3.29 12.06
N PRO A 34 18.11 -3.61 11.53
CA PRO A 34 18.25 -4.30 10.26
C PRO A 34 17.35 -5.53 10.18
N ILE A 35 16.86 -5.85 8.98
CA ILE A 35 16.00 -7.02 8.69
C ILE A 35 14.59 -6.95 9.29
N VAL A 36 14.35 -6.20 10.38
CA VAL A 36 13.02 -6.13 11.03
C VAL A 36 11.94 -5.58 10.10
N TRP A 37 12.26 -4.59 9.27
CA TRP A 37 11.32 -4.12 8.23
C TRP A 37 10.89 -5.24 7.28
N HIS A 38 11.85 -6.03 6.78
CA HIS A 38 11.59 -7.16 5.88
C HIS A 38 10.66 -8.18 6.57
N LEU A 39 10.94 -8.54 7.82
CA LEU A 39 10.08 -9.46 8.59
C LEU A 39 8.65 -8.89 8.75
N ARG A 40 8.51 -7.59 9.02
CA ARG A 40 7.21 -6.93 9.17
C ARG A 40 6.40 -6.96 7.87
N VAL A 41 7.06 -6.88 6.71
CA VAL A 41 6.44 -6.97 5.38
C VAL A 41 6.14 -8.43 5.03
N TYR A 42 7.15 -9.30 5.02
CA TYR A 42 7.05 -10.69 4.54
C TYR A 42 6.13 -11.57 5.39
N ARG A 43 5.97 -11.29 6.69
CA ARG A 43 5.03 -12.05 7.51
C ARG A 43 3.62 -12.07 6.94
N TYR A 44 3.17 -11.02 6.24
CA TYR A 44 1.83 -10.97 5.66
C TYR A 44 1.71 -11.81 4.40
N PHE A 45 2.76 -11.89 3.57
CA PHE A 45 2.79 -12.82 2.45
C PHE A 45 2.62 -14.26 2.95
N PHE A 46 3.43 -14.67 3.94
CA PHE A 46 3.37 -16.02 4.49
C PHE A 46 2.08 -16.29 5.26
N GLN A 47 1.58 -15.33 6.04
CA GLN A 47 0.30 -15.45 6.76
C GLN A 47 -0.87 -15.72 5.79
N HIS A 48 -0.82 -15.18 4.58
CA HIS A 48 -1.85 -15.38 3.57
C HIS A 48 -1.57 -16.54 2.60
N GLY A 49 -0.54 -17.35 2.87
CA GLY A 49 -0.29 -18.60 2.15
C GLY A 49 0.56 -18.45 0.89
N TYR A 50 1.40 -17.41 0.79
CA TYR A 50 2.40 -17.29 -0.28
C TYR A 50 3.31 -18.54 -0.29
N LEU A 51 3.54 -19.11 -1.47
CA LEU A 51 4.25 -20.39 -1.74
C LEU A 51 3.54 -21.68 -1.30
N ILE A 52 2.45 -21.60 -0.54
CA ILE A 52 1.74 -22.79 -0.01
C ILE A 52 0.39 -22.99 -0.70
N THR A 53 -0.22 -21.91 -1.20
CA THR A 53 -1.53 -21.99 -1.84
C THR A 53 -1.43 -22.64 -3.22
N PRO A 54 -2.13 -23.77 -3.47
CA PRO A 54 -2.10 -24.43 -4.77
C PRO A 54 -2.85 -23.61 -5.83
N ALA A 55 -2.55 -23.84 -7.11
CA ALA A 55 -3.19 -23.19 -8.25
C ALA A 55 -4.60 -23.75 -8.53
N VAL A 56 -5.52 -23.50 -7.60
CA VAL A 56 -6.92 -23.96 -7.63
C VAL A 56 -7.90 -22.79 -7.58
N GLU A 57 -9.10 -23.02 -8.10
CA GLU A 57 -10.20 -22.06 -7.99
C GLU A 57 -10.50 -21.75 -6.53
N GLN A 58 -10.55 -20.46 -6.22
CA GLN A 58 -10.87 -19.99 -4.88
C GLN A 58 -12.40 -19.95 -4.71
N PRO A 59 -12.90 -20.23 -3.49
CA PRO A 59 -14.33 -20.09 -3.22
C PRO A 59 -14.79 -18.67 -3.51
N ALA A 60 -15.99 -18.54 -4.06
CA ALA A 60 -16.59 -17.25 -4.39
C ALA A 60 -16.66 -16.35 -3.13
N ARG A 61 -16.30 -15.08 -3.31
CA ARG A 61 -16.32 -14.03 -2.30
C ARG A 61 -17.09 -12.83 -2.82
N PRO A 62 -17.91 -12.20 -1.96
CA PRO A 62 -18.55 -10.93 -2.28
C PRO A 62 -17.50 -9.90 -2.73
N SER A 63 -17.71 -9.31 -3.90
CA SER A 63 -16.77 -8.40 -4.55
C SER A 63 -16.58 -7.10 -3.73
N THR A 64 -17.61 -6.72 -2.97
CA THR A 64 -17.56 -5.62 -1.99
C THR A 64 -16.49 -5.79 -0.90
N GLN A 65 -15.99 -7.01 -0.66
CA GLN A 65 -14.92 -7.24 0.32
C GLN A 65 -13.57 -6.61 -0.07
N ILE A 66 -13.34 -6.33 -1.36
CA ILE A 66 -12.13 -5.66 -1.86
C ILE A 66 -11.93 -4.29 -1.20
N LEU A 67 -13.03 -3.60 -0.90
CA LEU A 67 -13.02 -2.26 -0.33
C LEU A 67 -12.88 -2.24 1.20
N LYS A 68 -12.91 -3.41 1.86
CA LYS A 68 -12.84 -3.46 3.32
C LYS A 68 -11.45 -3.02 3.81
N PRO A 69 -11.37 -2.12 4.80
CA PRO A 69 -10.09 -1.62 5.29
C PRO A 69 -9.35 -2.65 6.16
N VAL A 70 -8.02 -2.59 6.11
CA VAL A 70 -7.11 -3.29 7.04
C VAL A 70 -6.43 -2.27 7.94
N SER A 71 -6.55 -2.47 9.26
CA SER A 71 -5.97 -1.61 10.29
C SER A 71 -4.78 -2.28 10.96
N LEU A 72 -3.63 -1.62 10.90
CA LEU A 72 -2.43 -1.98 11.66
C LEU A 72 -2.13 -0.93 12.73
N PHE A 73 -1.38 -1.29 13.75
CA PHE A 73 -0.94 -0.34 14.77
C PHE A 73 0.58 -0.26 14.82
N SER A 74 1.10 0.94 14.98
CA SER A 74 2.54 1.22 15.01
C SER A 74 2.85 2.32 16.02
N ARG A 75 4.15 2.55 16.23
CA ARG A 75 4.73 3.61 17.06
C ARG A 75 5.95 4.17 16.35
N ALA A 76 6.30 5.41 16.64
CA ALA A 76 7.51 6.07 16.17
C ALA A 76 8.60 5.96 17.25
N PRO A 77 9.53 4.98 17.16
CA PRO A 77 10.68 4.95 18.07
C PRO A 77 11.62 6.13 17.81
N ILE A 78 12.57 6.38 18.72
CA ILE A 78 13.49 7.52 18.64
C ILE A 78 14.22 7.58 17.29
N MET A 79 14.61 6.44 16.74
CA MET A 79 15.30 6.34 15.44
C MET A 79 14.40 6.64 14.22
N GLU A 80 13.09 6.84 14.42
CA GLU A 80 12.19 7.33 13.37
C GLU A 80 11.86 8.83 13.50
N LEU A 81 12.43 9.52 14.48
CA LEU A 81 12.19 10.95 14.68
C LEU A 81 13.12 11.80 13.83
N ASP A 82 12.64 12.98 13.44
CA ASP A 82 13.44 14.00 12.78
C ASP A 82 14.04 15.00 13.80
N PHE A 83 14.66 16.07 13.28
CA PHE A 83 15.24 17.14 14.08
C PHE A 83 14.22 17.89 14.96
N ASN A 84 12.92 17.83 14.63
CA ASN A 84 11.85 18.42 15.43
C ASN A 84 11.32 17.44 16.50
N MET A 85 11.93 16.27 16.67
CA MET A 85 11.53 15.25 17.64
C MET A 85 10.15 14.62 17.41
N HIS A 86 9.64 14.67 16.18
CA HIS A 86 8.42 13.98 15.76
C HIS A 86 8.74 12.98 14.65
N LYS A 87 7.82 12.07 14.36
CA LYS A 87 8.00 11.07 13.29
C LYS A 87 8.41 11.77 11.98
N SER A 88 9.59 11.42 11.50
CA SER A 88 10.15 11.95 10.26
C SER A 88 9.24 11.59 9.08
N ASN A 89 9.03 12.56 8.17
CA ASN A 89 8.20 12.41 6.98
C ASN A 89 8.54 11.14 6.16
N SER A 90 9.82 10.81 6.05
CA SER A 90 10.28 9.63 5.29
C SER A 90 9.90 8.30 5.96
N THR A 91 9.74 8.28 7.28
CA THR A 91 9.46 7.04 8.02
C THR A 91 7.99 6.64 7.97
N TYR A 92 7.10 7.46 7.39
CA TYR A 92 5.74 7.05 7.09
C TYR A 92 5.72 5.93 6.03
N PHE A 93 6.63 5.99 5.06
CA PHE A 93 6.68 5.02 3.95
C PHE A 93 6.99 3.60 4.43
N SER A 94 7.80 3.43 5.48
CA SER A 94 8.07 2.11 6.04
C SER A 94 6.82 1.45 6.66
N ASP A 95 5.90 2.24 7.22
CA ASP A 95 4.62 1.75 7.72
C ASP A 95 3.60 1.57 6.59
N LEU A 96 3.67 2.40 5.53
CA LEU A 96 2.88 2.22 4.32
C LEU A 96 3.20 0.89 3.64
N ASP A 97 4.48 0.51 3.49
CA ASP A 97 4.87 -0.78 2.92
C ASP A 97 4.18 -1.93 3.65
N VAL A 98 4.31 -1.95 4.98
CA VAL A 98 3.73 -3.00 5.81
C VAL A 98 2.20 -3.02 5.72
N SER A 99 1.55 -1.85 5.76
CA SER A 99 0.08 -1.76 5.72
C SER A 99 -0.50 -2.15 4.36
N ARG A 100 0.14 -1.72 3.27
CA ARG A 100 -0.28 -2.00 1.88
C ARG A 100 -0.04 -3.47 1.54
N THR A 101 1.08 -4.05 1.99
CA THR A 101 1.33 -5.50 1.89
C THR A 101 0.32 -6.31 2.70
N ALA A 102 -0.05 -5.88 3.90
CA ALA A 102 -1.08 -6.57 4.69
C ALA A 102 -2.44 -6.58 3.96
N LEU A 103 -2.86 -5.42 3.44
CA LEU A 103 -4.09 -5.29 2.65
C LEU A 103 -4.04 -6.19 1.41
N MET A 104 -3.05 -5.99 0.53
CA MET A 104 -3.01 -6.68 -0.75
C MET A 104 -2.76 -8.18 -0.60
N SER A 105 -1.91 -8.59 0.36
CA SER A 105 -1.73 -10.02 0.62
C SER A 105 -3.04 -10.69 1.03
N SER A 106 -3.86 -10.02 1.85
CA SER A 106 -5.16 -10.55 2.26
C SER A 106 -6.15 -10.71 1.10
N LEU A 107 -6.01 -9.84 0.09
CA LEU A 107 -6.86 -9.83 -1.09
C LEU A 107 -6.40 -10.88 -2.11
N VAL A 108 -5.14 -10.84 -2.56
CA VAL A 108 -4.74 -11.51 -3.81
C VAL A 108 -3.90 -12.77 -3.64
N VAL A 109 -3.22 -12.98 -2.51
CA VAL A 109 -2.22 -14.07 -2.39
C VAL A 109 -2.85 -15.44 -2.56
N LYS A 110 -4.08 -15.64 -2.07
CA LYS A 110 -4.80 -16.91 -2.23
C LYS A 110 -5.12 -17.25 -3.69
N GLY A 111 -5.27 -16.24 -4.56
CA GLY A 111 -5.48 -16.42 -6.00
C GLY A 111 -4.20 -16.40 -6.83
N ALA A 112 -3.04 -16.08 -6.24
CA ALA A 112 -1.82 -15.77 -6.98
C ALA A 112 -1.31 -16.97 -7.79
N ALA A 113 -1.34 -18.19 -7.24
CA ALA A 113 -0.89 -19.39 -7.95
C ALA A 113 -1.79 -19.74 -9.15
N LEU A 114 -3.11 -19.51 -9.03
CA LEU A 114 -4.05 -19.70 -10.13
C LEU A 114 -3.84 -18.64 -11.23
N LEU A 115 -3.67 -17.38 -10.82
CA LEU A 115 -3.36 -16.29 -11.74
C LEU A 115 -2.07 -16.56 -12.51
N GLU A 116 -1.02 -16.99 -11.80
CA GLU A 116 0.26 -17.35 -12.38
C GLU A 116 0.10 -18.42 -13.47
N ARG A 117 -0.60 -19.51 -13.16
CA ARG A 117 -0.90 -20.59 -14.12
C ARG A 117 -1.70 -20.10 -15.33
N ARG A 118 -2.70 -19.23 -15.11
CA ARG A 118 -3.52 -18.66 -16.20
C ARG A 118 -2.69 -17.77 -17.13
N LEU A 119 -1.79 -16.96 -16.58
CA LEU A 119 -0.92 -16.08 -17.33
C LEU A 119 0.15 -16.87 -18.11
N GLU A 120 0.71 -17.92 -17.52
CA GLU A 120 1.65 -18.82 -18.19
C GLU A 120 1.00 -19.57 -19.35
N ALA A 121 -0.25 -20.04 -19.19
CA ALA A 121 -1.02 -20.65 -20.27
C ALA A 121 -1.29 -19.67 -21.43
N GLN A 122 -1.30 -18.36 -21.17
CA GLN A 122 -1.38 -17.31 -22.19
C GLN A 122 0.00 -16.89 -22.75
N GLY A 123 1.06 -17.62 -22.39
CA GLY A 123 2.43 -17.35 -22.83
C GLY A 123 3.11 -16.15 -22.15
N LYS A 124 2.52 -15.58 -21.07
CA LYS A 124 3.12 -14.46 -20.35
C LYS A 124 4.23 -14.97 -19.42
N LYS A 125 5.41 -14.36 -19.49
CA LYS A 125 6.62 -14.78 -18.76
C LYS A 125 7.07 -13.73 -17.73
N GLY A 126 7.83 -14.17 -16.74
CA GLY A 126 8.47 -13.31 -15.74
C GLY A 126 7.85 -13.42 -14.35
N PHE A 127 8.37 -12.62 -13.42
CA PHE A 127 7.91 -12.61 -12.03
C PHE A 127 6.56 -11.89 -11.91
N LEU A 128 5.62 -12.49 -11.16
CA LEU A 128 4.37 -11.84 -10.76
C LEU A 128 4.61 -10.96 -9.53
N GLY A 129 4.57 -9.65 -9.73
CA GLY A 129 4.91 -8.67 -8.70
C GLY A 129 3.91 -7.53 -8.63
N PHE A 130 3.65 -7.08 -7.40
CA PHE A 130 2.86 -5.89 -7.11
C PHE A 130 3.79 -4.69 -6.93
N ILE A 131 3.81 -3.79 -7.91
CA ILE A 131 4.84 -2.76 -8.04
C ILE A 131 4.25 -1.39 -7.71
N LEU A 132 4.91 -0.65 -6.83
CA LEU A 132 4.54 0.72 -6.49
C LEU A 132 4.94 1.65 -7.65
N GLY A 133 3.97 2.36 -8.22
CA GLY A 133 4.20 3.35 -9.27
C GLY A 133 4.41 4.75 -8.72
N SER A 134 3.54 5.20 -7.81
CA SER A 134 3.68 6.49 -7.15
C SER A 134 3.05 6.50 -5.77
N VAL A 135 3.48 7.45 -4.94
CA VAL A 135 2.92 7.69 -3.62
C VAL A 135 2.88 9.18 -3.32
N TYR A 136 1.73 9.64 -2.86
CA TYR A 136 1.52 10.99 -2.36
C TYR A 136 1.15 10.91 -0.88
N THR A 137 1.76 11.73 -0.04
CA THR A 137 1.46 11.77 1.39
C THR A 137 1.30 13.21 1.85
N THR A 138 0.20 13.49 2.56
CA THR A 138 -0.07 14.77 3.19
C THR A 138 -0.15 14.62 4.71
N PHE A 139 0.55 15.49 5.42
CA PHE A 139 0.65 15.48 6.89
C PHE A 139 -0.32 16.51 7.46
N LYS A 140 -1.11 16.10 8.44
CA LYS A 140 -2.13 16.95 9.09
C LYS A 140 -1.75 17.29 10.52
N ARG A 141 -1.14 16.35 11.24
CA ARG A 141 -0.70 16.49 12.63
C ARG A 141 0.54 15.64 12.87
N GLU A 142 1.40 16.10 13.78
CA GLU A 142 2.60 15.38 14.18
C GLU A 142 2.28 14.08 14.94
N ILE A 143 3.24 13.15 14.87
CA ILE A 143 3.23 11.91 15.65
C ILE A 143 4.43 11.98 16.61
N PRO A 144 4.21 12.22 17.90
CA PRO A 144 5.27 12.24 18.91
C PRO A 144 5.91 10.86 19.11
N ALA A 145 7.10 10.88 19.73
CA ALA A 145 7.84 9.69 20.13
C ALA A 145 6.94 8.69 20.87
N TYR A 146 6.99 7.43 20.44
CA TYR A 146 6.27 6.28 21.01
C TYR A 146 4.73 6.40 21.09
N MET A 147 4.14 7.45 20.51
CA MET A 147 2.70 7.55 20.39
C MET A 147 2.18 6.36 19.56
N LYS A 148 1.20 5.63 20.09
CA LYS A 148 0.50 4.60 19.32
C LYS A 148 -0.39 5.27 18.28
N TYR A 149 -0.29 4.85 17.03
CA TYR A 149 -1.19 5.25 15.95
C TYR A 149 -1.68 4.05 15.14
N GLU A 150 -2.81 4.23 14.47
CA GLU A 150 -3.41 3.27 13.55
C GLU A 150 -3.03 3.65 12.12
N VAL A 151 -2.64 2.66 11.32
CA VAL A 151 -2.39 2.77 9.88
C VAL A 151 -3.45 1.94 9.18
N LYS A 152 -4.45 2.61 8.61
CA LYS A 152 -5.65 1.99 8.03
C LYS A 152 -5.63 2.16 6.52
N SER A 153 -5.48 1.06 5.80
CA SER A 153 -5.42 1.04 4.33
C SER A 153 -6.66 0.37 3.74
N HIS A 154 -7.14 0.87 2.61
CA HIS A 154 -8.20 0.24 1.80
C HIS A 154 -7.97 0.53 0.32
N VAL A 155 -8.48 -0.35 -0.54
CA VAL A 155 -8.59 -0.05 -1.97
C VAL A 155 -9.65 1.02 -2.13
N ALA A 156 -9.27 2.18 -2.66
CA ALA A 156 -10.21 3.25 -2.97
C ALA A 156 -10.87 3.01 -4.33
N SER A 157 -10.06 2.67 -5.33
CA SER A 157 -10.52 2.37 -6.68
C SER A 157 -9.48 1.54 -7.41
N PHE A 158 -9.84 1.04 -8.59
CA PHE A 158 -8.92 0.43 -9.53
C PHE A 158 -9.45 0.58 -10.95
N ASP A 159 -8.53 0.72 -11.90
CA ASP A 159 -8.82 0.72 -13.32
C ASP A 159 -8.23 -0.55 -13.98
N ASN A 160 -8.10 -0.56 -15.30
CA ASN A 160 -7.56 -1.68 -16.05
C ASN A 160 -6.04 -1.92 -15.84
N LYS A 161 -5.32 -0.98 -15.21
CA LYS A 161 -3.87 -1.02 -14.97
C LYS A 161 -3.50 -0.80 -13.50
N TRP A 162 -4.13 0.16 -12.85
CA TRP A 162 -3.75 0.67 -11.53
C TRP A 162 -4.73 0.24 -10.45
N ILE A 163 -4.18 -0.05 -9.27
CA ILE A 163 -4.91 -0.13 -8.00
C ILE A 163 -4.55 1.11 -7.18
N TYR A 164 -5.56 1.85 -6.77
CA TYR A 164 -5.44 3.04 -5.95
C TYR A 164 -5.74 2.68 -4.49
N ILE A 165 -4.75 2.82 -3.62
CA ILE A 165 -4.87 2.53 -2.19
C ILE A 165 -4.79 3.83 -1.42
N ILE A 166 -5.79 4.09 -0.57
CA ILE A 166 -5.75 5.19 0.38
C ILE A 166 -5.42 4.63 1.77
N THR A 167 -4.42 5.23 2.40
CA THR A 167 -3.99 4.92 3.76
C THR A 167 -4.16 6.12 4.68
N TYR A 168 -4.85 5.92 5.79
CA TYR A 168 -5.04 6.90 6.85
C TYR A 168 -4.14 6.57 8.04
N PHE A 169 -3.38 7.56 8.50
CA PHE A 169 -2.72 7.53 9.81
C PHE A 169 -3.66 8.19 10.81
N LEU A 170 -4.08 7.44 11.85
CA LEU A 170 -5.13 7.87 12.77
C LEU A 170 -4.65 7.77 14.22
N ARG A 171 -5.10 8.73 15.05
CA ARG A 171 -5.09 8.55 16.51
C ARG A 171 -5.99 7.37 16.87
N PRO A 172 -5.54 6.43 17.75
CA PRO A 172 -6.39 5.37 18.25
C PRO A 172 -7.63 5.99 18.91
N GLY A 173 -8.81 5.55 18.51
CA GLY A 173 -10.08 6.09 19.02
C GLY A 173 -11.08 4.99 19.28
N LYS A 174 -12.08 5.27 20.13
CA LYS A 174 -13.22 4.38 20.32
C LYS A 174 -14.03 4.31 19.02
N LYS A 175 -14.52 3.12 18.68
CA LYS A 175 -15.44 2.93 17.54
C LYS A 175 -16.76 3.68 17.82
N GLY A 176 -17.35 4.30 16.80
CA GLY A 176 -18.71 4.88 16.86
C GLY A 176 -18.80 6.37 17.22
N SER A 177 -17.74 7.17 17.05
CA SER A 177 -17.89 8.63 17.07
C SER A 177 -18.11 9.13 15.64
N ASP A 178 -19.34 9.52 15.34
CA ASP A 178 -19.74 10.05 14.03
C ASP A 178 -19.64 11.57 13.94
N ASN A 179 -19.12 12.21 14.99
CA ASN A 179 -18.89 13.65 15.00
C ASN A 179 -17.70 13.98 14.06
N GLU A 180 -17.99 14.76 13.02
CA GLU A 180 -17.03 15.18 11.99
C GLU A 180 -15.77 15.83 12.57
N GLU A 181 -15.91 16.70 13.57
CA GLU A 181 -14.78 17.40 14.17
C GLU A 181 -13.85 16.41 14.90
N VAL A 182 -14.42 15.39 15.55
CA VAL A 182 -13.66 14.33 16.22
C VAL A 182 -12.92 13.48 15.19
N LEU A 183 -13.57 13.13 14.08
CA LEU A 183 -12.94 12.38 12.98
C LEU A 183 -11.79 13.17 12.36
N LYS A 184 -12.00 14.46 12.07
CA LYS A 184 -10.96 15.36 11.56
C LYS A 184 -9.79 15.47 12.53
N LYS A 185 -10.03 15.59 13.84
CA LYS A 185 -8.98 15.66 14.89
C LYS A 185 -8.16 14.38 15.01
N ARG A 186 -8.74 13.23 14.67
CA ARG A 186 -8.03 11.93 14.70
C ARG A 186 -7.08 11.75 13.52
N LEU A 187 -7.28 12.44 12.41
CA LEU A 187 -6.43 12.30 11.23
C LEU A 187 -5.04 12.90 11.45
N LEU A 188 -4.01 12.06 11.32
CA LEU A 188 -2.60 12.44 11.46
C LEU A 188 -1.98 12.69 10.09
N ALA A 189 -2.20 11.78 9.14
CA ALA A 189 -1.75 11.89 7.76
C ALA A 189 -2.64 11.07 6.81
N VAL A 190 -2.63 11.43 5.53
CA VAL A 190 -3.28 10.67 4.45
C VAL A 190 -2.23 10.34 3.41
N SER A 191 -2.24 9.12 2.89
CA SER A 191 -1.41 8.71 1.78
C SER A 191 -2.25 8.07 0.68
N ILE A 192 -1.89 8.32 -0.56
CA ILE A 192 -2.47 7.72 -1.76
C ILE A 192 -1.33 7.00 -2.49
N SER A 193 -1.54 5.73 -2.79
CA SER A 193 -0.55 4.90 -3.49
C SER A 193 -1.14 4.35 -4.78
N ARG A 194 -0.39 4.44 -5.88
CA ARG A 194 -0.70 3.83 -7.17
C ARG A 194 0.13 2.57 -7.34
N TYR A 195 -0.54 1.43 -7.57
CA TYR A 195 0.15 0.17 -7.79
C TYR A 195 -0.24 -0.48 -9.11
N VAL A 196 0.73 -1.13 -9.73
CA VAL A 196 0.53 -1.94 -10.93
C VAL A 196 0.89 -3.39 -10.64
N LEU A 197 0.07 -4.32 -11.13
CA LEU A 197 0.41 -5.73 -11.11
C LEU A 197 1.17 -6.08 -12.39
N LYS A 198 2.33 -6.72 -12.26
CA LYS A 198 3.22 -7.04 -13.37
C LYS A 198 3.51 -8.54 -13.41
N LYS A 199 3.52 -9.12 -14.61
CA LYS A 199 4.08 -10.43 -14.93
C LYS A 199 5.22 -10.21 -15.90
N GLY A 200 6.43 -10.04 -15.36
CA GLY A 200 7.55 -9.51 -16.15
C GLY A 200 7.22 -8.14 -16.75
N ARG A 201 7.24 -8.04 -18.08
CA ARG A 201 6.88 -6.79 -18.80
C ARG A 201 5.37 -6.60 -18.93
N TYR A 202 4.58 -7.67 -18.83
CA TYR A 202 3.13 -7.62 -18.99
C TYR A 202 2.46 -6.94 -17.79
N THR A 203 1.54 -6.02 -18.07
CA THR A 203 0.66 -5.42 -17.06
C THR A 203 -0.55 -6.32 -16.88
N VAL A 204 -0.74 -6.85 -15.68
CA VAL A 204 -1.89 -7.68 -15.35
C VAL A 204 -3.03 -6.77 -14.87
N PRO A 205 -4.23 -6.83 -15.48
CA PRO A 205 -5.38 -6.11 -14.98
C PRO A 205 -5.71 -6.47 -13.52
N PRO A 206 -6.02 -5.49 -12.65
CA PRO A 206 -6.45 -5.77 -11.27
C PRO A 206 -7.61 -6.74 -11.17
N LYS A 207 -8.56 -6.66 -12.11
CA LYS A 207 -9.70 -7.58 -12.25
C LYS A 207 -9.26 -9.04 -12.24
N ASP A 208 -8.29 -9.41 -13.07
CA ASP A 208 -7.82 -10.79 -13.20
C ASP A 208 -7.29 -11.33 -11.87
N ALA A 209 -6.61 -10.49 -11.08
CA ALA A 209 -6.08 -10.86 -9.78
C ALA A 209 -7.18 -11.05 -8.73
N PHE A 210 -8.20 -10.19 -8.75
CA PHE A 210 -9.32 -10.32 -7.84
C PHE A 210 -10.21 -11.51 -8.19
N GLU A 211 -10.49 -11.75 -9.46
CA GLU A 211 -11.22 -12.94 -9.91
C GLU A 211 -10.48 -14.23 -9.58
N ALA A 212 -9.16 -14.27 -9.78
CA ALA A 212 -8.35 -15.42 -9.39
C ALA A 212 -8.38 -15.67 -7.87
N ALA A 213 -8.56 -14.61 -7.07
CA ALA A 213 -8.73 -14.69 -5.63
C ALA A 213 -10.16 -15.03 -5.16
N GLY A 214 -11.10 -15.18 -6.11
CA GLY A 214 -12.47 -15.57 -5.88
C GLY A 214 -13.46 -14.41 -5.72
N TYR A 215 -13.05 -13.15 -5.90
CA TYR A 215 -13.99 -12.03 -5.83
C TYR A 215 -14.86 -11.99 -7.11
N THR A 216 -16.12 -12.34 -6.98
CA THR A 216 -17.08 -12.41 -8.10
C THR A 216 -18.48 -11.96 -7.63
N PRO A 217 -19.27 -11.30 -8.50
CA PRO A 217 -18.92 -10.84 -9.84
C PRO A 217 -18.02 -9.60 -9.81
N ILE A 218 -17.00 -9.57 -10.68
CA ILE A 218 -16.32 -8.34 -11.10
C ILE A 218 -16.62 -8.17 -12.58
N LEU A 219 -17.69 -7.47 -12.92
CA LEU A 219 -17.97 -7.20 -14.33
C LEU A 219 -16.86 -6.29 -14.88
N ALA A 220 -16.63 -6.33 -16.20
CA ALA A 220 -15.63 -5.44 -16.78
C ALA A 220 -15.99 -3.98 -16.43
N THR A 221 -15.05 -3.22 -15.88
CA THR A 221 -15.19 -1.76 -15.79
C THR A 221 -15.17 -1.25 -17.22
N ALA A 222 -16.35 -1.04 -17.80
CA ALA A 222 -16.49 -0.49 -19.14
C ALA A 222 -15.68 0.81 -19.24
N ASP A 223 -14.77 0.84 -20.22
CA ASP A 223 -14.16 2.02 -20.83
C ASP A 223 -13.70 3.16 -19.91
N THR A 224 -13.09 2.85 -18.76
CA THR A 224 -12.37 3.87 -17.97
C THR A 224 -10.87 3.82 -18.26
N ASN A 225 -10.32 5.00 -18.54
CA ASN A 225 -8.98 5.28 -19.05
C ASN A 225 -7.89 4.51 -18.31
N GLY A 226 -7.05 3.80 -19.08
CA GLY A 226 -5.92 3.03 -18.56
C GLY A 226 -5.78 1.70 -19.28
N HIS A 227 -5.51 1.70 -20.60
CA HIS A 227 -5.32 0.45 -21.32
C HIS A 227 -4.28 -0.43 -20.61
N ALA A 228 -4.68 -1.67 -20.27
CA ALA A 228 -3.76 -2.75 -20.01
C ALA A 228 -3.04 -3.05 -21.33
N THR A 229 -2.07 -2.21 -21.69
CA THR A 229 -1.28 -2.44 -22.87
C THR A 229 -0.46 -3.70 -22.59
N GLY A 230 -0.80 -4.77 -23.29
CA GLY A 230 0.10 -5.91 -23.48
C GLY A 230 1.39 -5.55 -24.22
N ALA A 231 1.66 -4.26 -24.46
CA ALA A 231 2.86 -3.73 -25.09
C ALA A 231 3.95 -3.46 -24.05
N GLU A 232 5.16 -3.89 -24.40
CA GLU A 232 6.40 -3.37 -23.83
C GLU A 232 6.41 -1.85 -24.01
N ASN A 233 6.45 -1.10 -22.91
CA ASN A 233 6.63 0.35 -22.84
C ASN A 233 6.27 1.15 -24.13
N GLY A 234 5.02 1.60 -24.22
CA GLY A 234 4.64 2.71 -25.11
C GLY A 234 3.86 2.30 -26.37
N HIS A 235 2.85 3.12 -26.65
CA HIS A 235 1.99 3.20 -27.82
C HIS A 235 1.09 2.02 -28.17
N ALA A 236 -0.17 2.39 -28.41
CA ALA A 236 -1.32 1.53 -28.61
C ALA A 236 -1.33 0.90 -30.00
N ASN A 237 -1.49 -0.42 -30.05
CA ASN A 237 -2.35 -1.10 -31.01
C ASN A 237 -2.50 -2.57 -30.61
N GLY A 238 -3.73 -3.05 -30.50
CA GLY A 238 -4.00 -4.47 -30.28
C GLY A 238 -5.41 -4.74 -29.80
N ASP A 239 -6.20 -5.36 -30.68
CA ASP A 239 -7.62 -5.67 -30.55
C ASP A 239 -8.01 -6.39 -29.25
N ALA A 240 -9.14 -5.95 -28.70
CA ALA A 240 -9.81 -6.56 -27.57
C ALA A 240 -10.48 -7.88 -27.98
N VAL A 241 -9.95 -9.00 -27.47
CA VAL A 241 -10.65 -10.29 -27.54
C VAL A 241 -11.80 -10.26 -26.54
N SER A 242 -13.01 -10.01 -27.05
CA SER A 242 -14.26 -10.13 -26.31
C SER A 242 -14.47 -11.58 -25.86
N ARG A 243 -14.26 -11.86 -24.57
CA ARG A 243 -14.61 -13.14 -23.95
C ARG A 243 -16.07 -13.08 -23.52
N LYS A 244 -16.90 -13.92 -24.15
CA LYS A 244 -18.33 -14.11 -23.84
C LYS A 244 -18.56 -14.33 -22.34
N GLU A 245 -19.42 -13.50 -21.79
CA GLU A 245 -19.85 -13.50 -20.39
C GLU A 245 -20.84 -14.64 -20.12
N ALA A 246 -20.63 -15.35 -19.01
CA ALA A 246 -21.56 -16.31 -18.47
C ALA A 246 -21.97 -15.91 -17.04
N VAL A 247 -23.23 -15.45 -16.93
CA VAL A 247 -24.27 -15.82 -15.96
C VAL A 247 -24.16 -15.41 -14.47
N ASN A 248 -25.22 -14.72 -14.03
CA ASN A 248 -25.83 -14.62 -12.68
C ASN A 248 -24.93 -14.30 -11.49
N GLY A 249 -24.44 -13.06 -11.42
CA GLY A 249 -24.12 -12.42 -10.14
C GLY A 249 -25.27 -11.48 -9.73
N ASP A 250 -25.51 -11.37 -8.42
CA ASP A 250 -26.47 -10.43 -7.81
C ASP A 250 -26.17 -9.01 -8.33
N SER A 251 -26.98 -8.51 -9.27
CA SER A 251 -26.74 -7.24 -10.00
C SER A 251 -26.50 -6.09 -9.03
N ASP A 252 -27.19 -6.14 -7.90
CA ASP A 252 -27.17 -5.14 -6.85
C ASP A 252 -25.81 -5.06 -6.14
N GLU A 253 -25.10 -6.18 -5.96
CA GLU A 253 -23.77 -6.15 -5.34
C GLU A 253 -22.75 -5.49 -6.28
N TRP A 254 -22.79 -5.85 -7.56
CA TRP A 254 -21.91 -5.24 -8.55
C TRP A 254 -22.15 -3.75 -8.70
N GLU A 255 -23.41 -3.31 -8.76
CA GLU A 255 -23.74 -1.88 -8.85
C GLU A 255 -23.22 -1.10 -7.65
N ARG A 256 -23.32 -1.66 -6.43
CA ARG A 256 -22.76 -1.05 -5.22
C ARG A 256 -21.24 -0.98 -5.28
N LEU A 257 -20.58 -2.07 -5.68
CA LEU A 257 -19.12 -2.08 -5.83
C LEU A 257 -18.68 -1.03 -6.86
N LYS A 258 -19.34 -1.00 -8.02
CA LYS A 258 -19.03 -0.05 -9.10
C LYS A 258 -19.19 1.39 -8.64
N LYS A 259 -20.29 1.71 -7.95
CA LYS A 259 -20.52 3.04 -7.39
C LYS A 259 -19.39 3.48 -6.44
N GLU A 260 -18.91 2.58 -5.59
CA GLU A 260 -17.80 2.88 -4.68
C GLU A 260 -16.45 3.00 -5.41
N ILE A 261 -16.20 2.18 -6.44
CA ILE A 261 -15.02 2.28 -7.31
C ILE A 261 -15.01 3.62 -8.06
N ASP A 262 -16.14 4.02 -8.64
CA ASP A 262 -16.29 5.27 -9.39
C ASP A 262 -16.07 6.47 -8.46
N HIS A 263 -16.72 6.47 -7.28
CA HIS A 263 -16.48 7.49 -6.26
C HIS A 263 -15.02 7.54 -5.80
N GLY A 264 -14.38 6.38 -5.60
CA GLY A 264 -12.98 6.31 -5.26
C GLY A 264 -12.06 6.85 -6.36
N LEU A 265 -12.44 6.67 -7.63
CA LEU A 265 -11.71 7.21 -8.78
C LEU A 265 -11.79 8.74 -8.80
N ASP A 266 -12.98 9.30 -8.58
CA ASP A 266 -13.19 10.75 -8.46
C ASP A 266 -12.33 11.35 -7.34
N VAL A 267 -12.20 10.65 -6.21
CA VAL A 267 -11.38 11.09 -5.08
C VAL A 267 -9.88 11.12 -5.43
N VAL A 268 -9.39 10.18 -6.25
CA VAL A 268 -7.95 10.10 -6.59
C VAL A 268 -7.58 10.82 -7.89
N ALA A 269 -8.54 11.11 -8.77
CA ALA A 269 -8.32 11.74 -10.07
C ALA A 269 -7.47 13.03 -10.01
N PRO A 270 -7.72 13.99 -9.08
CA PRO A 270 -6.90 15.20 -9.02
C PRO A 270 -5.39 14.94 -8.81
N PHE A 271 -5.03 13.84 -8.15
CA PHE A 271 -3.63 13.46 -7.94
C PHE A 271 -3.00 12.81 -9.17
N ILE A 272 -3.81 12.08 -9.94
CA ILE A 272 -3.38 11.49 -11.22
C ILE A 272 -3.11 12.62 -12.22
N ASP A 273 -4.04 13.56 -12.34
CA ASP A 273 -3.93 14.71 -13.26
C ASP A 273 -2.75 15.62 -12.89
N GLN A 274 -2.46 15.75 -11.59
CA GLN A 274 -1.32 16.54 -11.12
C GLN A 274 0.02 15.92 -11.55
N GLU A 275 0.14 14.60 -11.57
CA GLU A 275 1.36 13.90 -11.98
C GLU A 275 1.68 14.16 -13.46
N GLU A 276 0.67 14.12 -14.33
CA GLU A 276 0.82 14.42 -15.76
C GLU A 276 1.27 15.86 -15.99
N LYS A 277 0.64 16.83 -15.32
CA LYS A 277 1.02 18.25 -15.39
C LYS A 277 2.47 18.50 -14.96
N LEU A 278 2.95 17.78 -13.95
CA LEU A 278 4.34 17.91 -13.48
C LEU A 278 5.35 17.33 -14.48
N LEU A 279 4.99 16.26 -15.20
CA LEU A 279 5.82 15.70 -16.25
C LEU A 279 5.91 16.66 -17.45
N ASP A 280 4.79 17.27 -17.83
CA ASP A 280 4.77 18.27 -18.90
C ASP A 280 5.62 19.49 -18.54
N ASP A 281 5.50 20.01 -17.31
CA ASP A 281 6.33 21.11 -16.79
C ASP A 281 7.82 20.73 -16.75
N TYR A 282 8.15 19.49 -16.36
CA TYR A 282 9.52 18.98 -16.40
C TYR A 282 10.09 19.01 -17.83
N VAL A 283 9.34 18.48 -18.81
CA VAL A 283 9.77 18.46 -20.22
C VAL A 283 9.97 19.87 -20.76
N ASP A 284 9.06 20.79 -20.43
CA ASP A 284 9.19 22.18 -20.83
C ASP A 284 10.42 22.85 -20.19
N LYS A 285 10.61 22.68 -18.88
CA LYS A 285 11.75 23.27 -18.16
C LYS A 285 13.09 22.76 -18.66
N MET A 286 13.24 21.45 -18.87
CA MET A 286 14.50 20.84 -19.30
C MET A 286 14.93 21.21 -20.73
N ARG A 287 14.04 21.84 -21.52
CA ARG A 287 14.40 22.42 -22.82
C ARG A 287 15.00 23.83 -22.70
N ARG A 288 14.93 24.46 -21.53
CA ARG A 288 15.38 25.84 -21.33
C ARG A 288 16.88 25.87 -21.03
N PRO A 289 17.66 26.86 -21.51
CA PRO A 289 19.11 26.92 -21.34
C PRO A 289 19.63 26.91 -19.89
N GLY A 290 18.78 27.25 -18.91
CA GLY A 290 19.14 27.22 -17.48
C GLY A 290 18.90 25.87 -16.78
N PHE A 291 18.33 24.89 -17.50
CA PHE A 291 18.02 23.55 -16.99
C PHE A 291 18.62 22.43 -17.84
N ALA A 292 19.14 22.74 -19.05
CA ALA A 292 19.78 21.80 -19.96
C ALA A 292 21.22 21.46 -19.55
#